data_AF-A0A3D5YCN5-F1
#
_entry.id   AF-A0A3D5YCN5-F1
#
_cell.length_a   1.000
_cell.length_b   1.000
_cell.length_c   1.000
_cell.angle_alpha   90.00
_cell.angle_beta   90.00
_cell.angle_gamma   90.00
#
_symmetry.space_group_name_H-M   'P 1'
#
loop_
_entity.id
_entity.type
_entity.pdbx_description
1 polymer ?
#
loop_
_entity_poly.entity_id
_entity_poly.type
_entity_poly.pdbx_seq_one_letter_code
_entity_poly.pdbx_strand_id
1 'polypeptide(L)' 'MPKFAVEIPIDLKEIMSKHSEINWNKIISDTLWSYAKKIKLLDTITSKSRLTEQDINAIDHAIKANLLNKYQKA' A
#
# COMPACT_ATOMS: atom_id res chain seq x y z
N MET A 1 22.50 10.39 6.05
CA MET A 1 21.29 9.60 5.75
C MET A 1 21.63 8.13 5.90
N PRO A 2 20.72 7.30 6.45
CA PRO A 2 20.89 5.85 6.45
C PRO A 2 21.00 5.33 5.02
N LYS A 3 21.80 4.29 4.81
CA LYS A 3 21.91 3.58 3.52
C LYS A 3 21.13 2.28 3.63
N PHE A 4 20.40 1.94 2.57
CA PHE A 4 19.77 0.64 2.41
C PHE A 4 20.11 0.10 1.03
N ALA A 5 20.25 -1.21 0.91
CA ALA A 5 20.51 -1.90 -0.34
C ALA A 5 19.27 -2.68 -0.73
N VAL A 6 18.96 -2.69 -2.03
CA VAL A 6 17.83 -3.44 -2.59
C VAL A 6 18.35 -4.24 -3.77
N GLU A 7 17.93 -5.49 -3.84
CA GLU A 7 18.13 -6.31 -5.02
C GLU A 7 17.16 -5.87 -6.11
N ILE A 8 17.69 -5.54 -7.29
CA ILE A 8 16.89 -5.15 -8.46
C ILE A 8 17.05 -6.20 -9.57
N PRO A 9 15.97 -6.50 -10.33
CA PRO A 9 16.07 -7.35 -11.51
C PRO A 9 17.08 -6.80 -12.53
N ILE A 10 17.72 -7.70 -13.27
CA ILE A 10 18.73 -7.36 -14.28
C ILE A 10 18.15 -6.40 -15.33
N ASP A 11 16.94 -6.68 -15.83
CA ASP A 11 16.26 -5.84 -16.82
C ASP A 11 16.08 -4.39 -16.34
N LEU A 12 15.74 -4.22 -15.06
CA LEU A 12 15.60 -2.88 -14.46
C LEU A 12 16.96 -2.18 -14.36
N LYS A 13 18.02 -2.90 -13.96
CA LYS A 13 19.38 -2.37 -13.92
C LYS A 13 19.83 -1.87 -15.30
N GLU A 14 19.53 -2.60 -16.37
CA GLU A 14 19.87 -2.19 -17.73
C GLU A 14 19.16 -0.89 -18.13
N ILE A 15 17.87 -0.76 -17.83
CA ILE A 15 17.09 0.46 -18.10
C ILE A 15 17.68 1.63 -17.31
N MET A 16 17.94 1.45 -16.01
CA MET A 16 18.51 2.50 -15.16
C MET A 16 19.89 2.94 -15.65
N SER A 17 20.71 2.00 -16.13
CA SER A 17 22.06 2.29 -16.64
C SER A 17 22.03 3.07 -17.95
N LYS A 18 21.02 2.84 -18.81
CA LYS A 18 20.81 3.62 -20.05
C LYS A 18 20.37 5.06 -19.78
N HIS A 19 19.72 5.30 -18.64
CA HIS A 19 19.18 6.59 -18.23
C HIS A 19 19.90 7.16 -17.00
N SER A 20 21.21 7.37 -17.13
CA SER A 20 22.06 7.90 -16.05
C SER A 20 21.75 9.35 -15.66
N GLU A 21 21.06 10.08 -16.53
CA GLU A 21 20.56 11.43 -16.31
C GLU A 21 19.47 11.51 -15.24
N ILE A 22 18.82 10.37 -14.94
CA ILE A 22 17.75 10.29 -13.96
C ILE A 22 18.34 10.05 -12.56
N ASN A 23 17.91 10.86 -11.58
CA ASN A 23 18.26 10.64 -10.18
C ASN A 23 17.41 9.52 -9.56
N TRP A 24 17.78 8.27 -9.88
CA TRP A 24 17.10 7.07 -9.41
C TRP A 24 17.04 6.97 -7.88
N ASN A 25 18.09 7.40 -7.17
CA ASN A 25 18.11 7.39 -5.70
C ASN A 25 17.00 8.26 -5.10
N LYS A 26 16.75 9.43 -5.70
CA LYS A 26 15.66 10.32 -5.28
C LYS A 26 14.30 9.67 -5.55
N ILE A 27 14.09 9.11 -6.74
CA ILE A 27 12.83 8.44 -7.11
C ILE A 27 12.51 7.30 -6.13
N ILE A 28 13.50 6.45 -5.84
CA ILE A 28 13.33 5.34 -4.90
C ILE A 28 12.97 5.88 -3.52
N SER A 29 13.70 6.90 -3.04
CA SER A 29 13.45 7.51 -1.72
C SER A 29 12.04 8.11 -1.62
N ASP A 30 11.60 8.83 -2.65
CA ASP A 30 10.27 9.46 -2.71
C ASP A 30 9.16 8.39 -2.77
N THR A 31 9.40 7.30 -3.48
CA THR A 31 8.47 6.16 -3.57
C THR A 31 8.32 5.47 -2.22
N LEU A 32 9.43 5.16 -1.56
CA LEU A 32 9.42 4.57 -0.22
C LEU A 32 8.72 5.47 0.79
N TRP A 33 9.02 6.77 0.76
CA TRP A 33 8.38 7.74 1.64
C TRP A 33 6.86 7.81 1.42
N SER A 34 6.44 7.80 0.16
CA SER A 34 5.02 7.83 -0.20
C SER A 34 4.28 6.59 0.29
N TYR A 35 4.90 5.41 0.21
CA TYR A 35 4.31 4.18 0.74
C TYR A 35 4.31 4.16 2.27
N ALA A 36 5.40 4.59 2.91
CA ALA A 36 5.51 4.69 4.36
C ALA A 36 4.43 5.61 4.96
N LYS A 37 4.08 6.72 4.28
CA LYS A 37 2.96 7.58 4.70
C LYS A 37 1.62 6.85 4.71
N LYS A 38 1.37 5.97 3.73
CA LYS A 38 0.13 5.18 3.68
C LYS A 38 0.06 4.21 4.86
N ILE A 39 1.15 3.53 5.17
CA ILE A 39 1.25 2.65 6.35
C ILE A 39 1.02 3.46 7.63
N LYS A 40 1.71 4.60 7.79
CA LYS A 40 1.54 5.45 8.97
C LYS A 40 0.09 5.93 9.15
N LEU A 41 -0.59 6.25 8.06
CA LEU A 41 -2.00 6.63 8.10
C LEU A 41 -2.88 5.43 8.51
N LEU A 42 -2.65 4.26 7.92
CA LEU A 42 -3.33 3.02 8.31
C LEU A 42 -3.17 2.75 9.81
N ASP A 43 -1.94 2.75 10.31
CA ASP A 43 -1.63 2.54 11.73
C ASP A 43 -2.33 3.58 12.62
N THR A 44 -2.38 4.84 12.17
CA THR A 44 -3.08 5.90 12.91
C THR A 44 -4.57 5.61 13.01
N ILE A 45 -5.20 5.22 11.89
CA ILE A 45 -6.64 4.91 11.82
C ILE A 45 -6.97 3.67 12.67
N THR A 46 -6.11 2.65 12.64
CA THR A 46 -6.33 1.38 13.33
C THR A 46 -5.82 1.36 14.77
N SER A 47 -5.06 2.37 15.21
CA SER A 47 -4.39 2.44 16.53
C SER A 47 -5.30 2.20 17.74
N LYS A 48 -6.60 2.48 17.62
CA LYS A 48 -7.60 2.28 18.68
C LYS A 48 -8.58 1.14 18.38
N SER A 49 -8.41 0.47 17.25
CA SER A 49 -9.28 -0.64 16.87
C SER A 49 -9.09 -1.79 17.84
N ARG A 50 -10.21 -2.32 18.34
CA ARG A 50 -10.27 -3.59 19.10
C ARG A 50 -10.87 -4.72 18.27
N LEU A 51 -11.15 -4.44 16.98
CA LEU A 51 -11.80 -5.39 16.10
C LEU A 51 -10.83 -6.53 15.79
N THR A 52 -11.32 -7.73 16.01
CA THR A 52 -10.67 -8.97 15.60
C THR A 52 -10.94 -9.24 14.12
N GLU A 53 -10.21 -10.19 13.55
CA GLU A 53 -10.48 -10.65 12.18
C GLU A 53 -11.90 -11.19 12.01
N GLN A 54 -12.46 -11.81 13.04
CA GLN A 54 -13.86 -12.28 13.04
C GLN A 54 -14.83 -11.10 12.95
N ASP A 55 -14.58 -10.01 13.69
CA ASP A 55 -15.41 -8.80 13.63
C ASP A 55 -15.36 -8.16 12.24
N ILE A 56 -14.17 -8.13 11.62
CA ILE A 56 -13.99 -7.62 10.25
C ILE A 56 -14.82 -8.44 9.26
N ASN A 57 -14.75 -9.78 9.36
CA ASN A 57 -15.51 -10.68 8.48
C ASN A 57 -17.02 -10.54 8.65
N ALA A 58 -17.50 -10.33 9.89
CA ALA A 58 -18.91 -10.09 10.16
C ALA A 58 -19.38 -8.77 9.52
N ILE A 59 -18.59 -7.70 9.64
CA ILE A 59 -18.87 -6.40 9.02
C ILE A 59 -18.89 -6.53 7.48
N ASP A 60 -17.92 -7.22 6.88
CA ASP A 60 -17.84 -7.44 5.44
C ASP A 60 -19.09 -8.15 4.90
N HIS A 61 -19.52 -9.24 5.54
CA HIS A 61 -20.73 -9.95 5.16
C HIS A 61 -21.99 -9.07 5.30
N ALA A 62 -22.09 -8.30 6.39
CA ALA A 62 -23.23 -7.41 6.62
C ALA A 62 -23.32 -6.30 5.55
N ILE A 63 -22.19 -5.72 5.15
CA ILE A 63 -22.13 -4.70 4.09
C ILE A 63 -22.56 -5.32 2.75
N LYS A 64 -21.99 -6.48 2.37
CA LYS A 64 -22.31 -7.17 1.12
C LYS A 64 -23.78 -7.57 1.04
N ALA A 65 -24.33 -8.12 2.12
CA ALA A 65 -25.75 -8.48 2.19
C ALA A 65 -26.66 -7.26 2.01
N ASN A 66 -26.33 -6.13 2.65
CA ASN A 66 -27.11 -4.90 2.51
C ASN A 66 -27.00 -4.29 1.11
N LEU A 67 -25.81 -4.30 0.50
CA LEU A 67 -25.62 -3.87 -0.89
C LEU A 67 -26.43 -4.73 -1.84
N LEU A 68 -26.35 -6.06 -1.70
CA LEU A 68 -27.14 -7.00 -2.49
C LEU A 68 -28.64 -6.72 -2.37
N ASN A 69 -29.15 -6.57 -1.14
CA ASN A 69 -30.55 -6.24 -0.90
C ASN A 69 -30.98 -4.91 -1.54
N LYS A 70 -30.10 -3.90 -1.55
CA LYS A 70 -30.36 -2.59 -2.16
C LYS A 70 -30.47 -2.69 -3.68
N TYR A 71 -29.59 -3.45 -4.32
CA TYR A 71 -29.54 -3.56 -5.78
C TYR A 71 -30.43 -4.67 -6.36
N GLN A 72 -30.89 -5.64 -5.56
CA GLN A 72 -31.89 -6.63 -5.98
C GLN A 72 -33.33 -6.11 -5.89
N LYS A 73 -33.57 -5.05 -5.11
CA LYS A 73 -34.88 -4.40 -4.98
C LYS A 73 -35.06 -3.19 -5.90
N ALA A 74 -34.07 -2.90 -6.76
CA ALA A 74 -34.06 -1.80 -7.72
C ALA A 74 -34.41 -2.29 -9.13
#